data_AF-A0AAW2J965-F1
#
_entry.id   AF-A0AAW2J965-F1
#
_cell.length_a   1.000
_cell.length_b   1.000
_cell.length_c   1.000
_cell.angle_alpha   90.00
_cell.angle_beta   90.00
_cell.angle_gamma   90.00
#
_symmetry.space_group_name_H-M   'P 1'
#
loop_
_entity.id
_entity.type
_entity.pdbx_description
1 polymer ?
#
loop_
_entity_poly.entity_id
_entity_poly.type
_entity_poly.pdbx_seq_one_letter_code
_entity_poly.pdbx_strand_id
1 'polypeptide(L)'
;MAPSTPRLLMISSTHQAPRFSGPLLMGSFKIPKNCFILWLAIMGRLSTLDKPWLHHIGGSCILCQDGVPETHDHLFFSCSFSRRCFTNYPTADPTSMAPPGLATWYSMGVIQMVNAAYRSLLASIVYHIWQERNARRFQQRSRPPSIVGRLVVEEIRQRIISVHLRHSVCSLGLYRLWKIPWPVEGFSI
;
A
#
# COMPACT_ATOMS: atom_id res chain seq x y z
N MET A 1 -10.74 26.46 56.20
CA MET A 1 -11.29 26.09 54.88
C MET A 1 -10.26 26.45 53.82
N ALA A 2 -9.48 25.47 53.38
CA ALA A 2 -8.51 25.63 52.29
C ALA A 2 -9.08 24.93 51.04
N PRO A 3 -9.03 25.56 49.85
CA PRO A 3 -9.62 24.98 48.66
C PRO A 3 -8.73 23.85 48.12
N SER A 4 -9.37 22.71 47.86
CA SER A 4 -8.83 21.52 47.22
C SER A 4 -8.39 21.81 45.79
N THR A 5 -7.11 21.58 45.50
CA THR A 5 -6.58 21.52 44.13
C THR A 5 -7.08 20.25 43.43
N PRO A 6 -7.71 20.34 42.25
CA PRO A 6 -8.03 19.14 41.49
C PRO A 6 -6.75 18.59 40.85
N ARG A 7 -6.40 17.34 41.21
CA ARG A 7 -5.38 16.56 40.50
C ARG A 7 -5.77 16.47 39.03
N LEU A 8 -5.02 17.17 38.17
CA LEU A 8 -4.97 16.88 36.75
C LEU A 8 -4.47 15.43 36.59
N LEU A 9 -5.41 14.51 36.41
CA LEU A 9 -5.14 13.19 35.87
C LEU A 9 -4.58 13.42 34.47
N MET A 10 -3.26 13.37 34.36
CA MET A 10 -2.57 13.15 33.10
C MET A 10 -3.05 11.79 32.58
N ILE A 11 -4.13 11.80 31.80
CA ILE A 11 -4.51 10.67 30.95
C ILE A 11 -3.35 10.54 29.98
N SER A 12 -2.38 9.72 30.38
CA SER A 12 -1.32 9.24 29.52
C SER A 12 -2.02 8.39 28.48
N SER A 13 -2.47 9.04 27.40
CA SER A 13 -2.93 8.37 26.20
C SER A 13 -1.72 7.65 25.63
N THR A 14 -1.47 6.47 26.16
CA THR A 14 -0.61 5.48 25.53
C THR A 14 -1.38 5.03 24.30
N HIS A 15 -1.35 5.85 23.25
CA HIS A 15 -1.47 5.34 21.90
C HIS A 15 -0.30 4.36 21.74
N GLN A 16 -0.53 3.10 22.12
CA GLN A 16 0.32 1.99 21.70
C GLN A 16 0.28 2.03 20.19
N ALA A 17 1.33 2.62 19.60
CA ALA A 17 1.54 2.57 18.18
C ALA A 17 1.43 1.10 17.77
N PRO A 18 0.55 0.74 16.81
CA PRO A 18 0.47 -0.59 16.27
C PRO A 18 1.87 -1.15 16.06
N ARG A 19 2.24 -2.14 16.88
CA ARG A 19 3.48 -2.88 16.67
C ARG A 19 3.44 -3.35 15.23
N PHE A 20 4.56 -3.25 14.51
CA PHE A 20 4.69 -3.85 13.19
C PHE A 20 4.41 -5.35 13.35
N SER A 21 3.15 -5.74 13.13
CA SER A 21 2.60 -6.96 13.67
C SER A 21 2.84 -8.11 12.70
N GLY A 22 3.06 -9.30 13.28
CA GLY A 22 3.33 -10.54 12.56
C GLY A 22 2.45 -10.82 11.32
N PRO A 23 1.15 -10.48 11.25
CA PRO A 23 0.31 -10.77 10.07
C PRO A 23 0.71 -10.02 8.80
N LEU A 24 1.41 -8.88 8.88
CA LEU A 24 1.97 -8.16 7.72
C LEU A 24 3.32 -8.74 7.27
N LEU A 25 4.02 -9.47 8.15
CA LEU A 25 5.33 -10.09 7.90
C LEU A 25 5.35 -11.61 7.66
N MET A 26 4.37 -12.37 8.16
CA MET A 26 4.26 -13.83 8.01
C MET A 26 3.53 -14.31 6.73
N GLY A 27 4.21 -15.00 5.81
CA GLY A 27 3.58 -15.65 4.65
C GLY A 27 4.43 -15.60 3.37
N SER A 28 4.29 -16.62 2.53
CA SER A 28 5.21 -16.88 1.41
C SER A 28 5.21 -15.79 0.33
N PHE A 29 4.13 -15.02 0.16
CA PHE A 29 4.05 -13.99 -0.89
C PHE A 29 4.71 -12.65 -0.55
N LYS A 30 5.29 -12.49 0.63
CA LYS A 30 5.68 -11.17 1.14
C LYS A 30 6.99 -10.65 0.55
N ILE A 31 7.01 -9.35 0.31
CA ILE A 31 8.20 -8.59 -0.08
C ILE A 31 8.51 -7.63 1.08
N PRO A 32 9.52 -7.91 1.93
CA PRO A 32 9.71 -7.19 3.20
C PRO A 32 9.77 -5.66 3.06
N LYS A 33 10.49 -5.14 2.06
CA LYS A 33 10.57 -3.70 1.76
C LYS A 33 9.19 -3.08 1.50
N ASN A 34 8.30 -3.79 0.79
CA ASN A 34 6.98 -3.31 0.44
C ASN A 34 6.06 -3.33 1.66
N CYS A 35 6.10 -4.42 2.44
CA CYS A 35 5.31 -4.56 3.66
C CYS A 35 5.68 -3.50 4.70
N PHE A 36 6.95 -3.14 4.80
CA PHE A 36 7.41 -2.07 5.68
C PHE A 36 6.86 -0.70 5.27
N ILE A 37 6.94 -0.35 3.98
CA ILE A 37 6.36 0.90 3.47
C ILE A 37 4.84 0.93 3.64
N LEU A 38 4.15 -0.18 3.38
CA LEU A 38 2.71 -0.30 3.62
C LEU A 38 2.35 -0.05 5.09
N TRP A 39 3.11 -0.63 6.03
CA TRP A 39 2.89 -0.38 7.46
C TRP A 39 3.11 1.09 7.81
N LEU A 40 4.16 1.73 7.31
CA LEU A 40 4.37 3.17 7.50
C LEU A 40 3.21 3.98 6.93
N ALA A 41 2.66 3.60 5.78
CA ALA A 41 1.52 4.26 5.15
C ALA A 41 0.25 4.14 6.00
N ILE A 42 -0.04 2.94 6.52
CA ILE A 42 -1.15 2.69 7.45
C ILE A 42 -1.03 3.54 8.72
N MET A 43 0.20 3.69 9.22
CA MET A 43 0.49 4.48 10.41
C MET A 43 0.48 5.99 10.16
N GLY A 44 0.26 6.45 8.91
CA GLY A 44 0.39 7.87 8.54
C GLY A 44 1.81 8.42 8.74
N ARG A 45 2.82 7.53 8.73
CA ARG A 45 4.22 7.85 9.03
C ARG A 45 5.07 8.06 7.78
N LEU A 46 4.52 7.88 6.57
CA LEU A 46 5.22 8.32 5.37
C LEU A 46 5.28 9.85 5.37
N SER A 47 6.38 10.40 4.88
CA SER A 47 6.58 11.85 4.85
C SER A 47 5.87 12.49 3.66
N THR A 48 4.55 12.39 3.64
CA THR A 48 3.66 13.19 2.79
C THR A 48 3.65 14.65 3.29
N LEU A 49 3.16 15.58 2.46
CA LEU A 49 3.13 17.01 2.78
C LEU A 49 2.18 17.40 3.92
N ASP A 50 1.56 16.42 4.57
CA ASP A 50 0.66 16.51 5.73
C ASP A 50 1.34 17.13 6.99
N LYS A 51 2.62 17.53 6.89
CA LYS A 51 3.39 18.12 7.99
C LYS A 51 3.37 19.65 7.88
N PRO A 52 3.01 20.38 8.96
CA PRO A 52 2.84 21.84 8.94
C PRO A 52 4.05 22.61 8.39
N TRP A 53 5.26 22.07 8.56
CA TRP A 53 6.50 22.67 8.10
C TRP A 53 6.89 22.30 6.66
N LEU A 54 6.01 21.74 5.85
CA LEU A 54 6.23 21.57 4.40
C LEU A 54 5.25 22.38 3.53
N HIS A 55 4.35 23.15 4.16
CA HIS A 55 3.38 24.02 3.50
C HIS A 55 3.99 25.01 2.50
N HIS A 56 5.24 25.43 2.73
CA HIS A 56 5.95 26.40 1.89
C HIS A 56 6.48 25.82 0.56
N ILE A 57 6.40 24.49 0.34
CA ILE A 57 6.93 23.84 -0.88
C ILE A 57 5.80 23.46 -1.87
N GLY A 58 4.66 24.15 -1.80
CA GLY A 58 3.49 23.91 -2.67
C GLY A 58 2.73 22.66 -2.26
N GLY A 59 1.50 22.85 -1.77
CA GLY A 59 0.68 21.79 -1.18
C GLY A 59 0.09 20.78 -2.16
N SER A 60 0.30 20.92 -3.47
CA SER A 60 -0.32 20.05 -4.48
C SER A 60 0.44 18.74 -4.70
N CYS A 61 -0.30 17.69 -5.04
CA CYS A 61 0.23 16.37 -5.34
C CYS A 61 1.18 16.39 -6.55
N ILE A 62 2.44 16.03 -6.34
CA ILE A 62 3.47 16.02 -7.40
C ILE A 62 3.26 14.92 -8.45
N LEU A 63 2.42 13.92 -8.14
CA LEU A 63 2.12 12.84 -9.09
C LEU A 63 1.16 13.28 -10.18
N CYS A 64 0.04 13.90 -9.81
CA CYS A 64 -0.98 14.33 -10.77
C CYS A 64 -0.90 15.80 -11.16
N GLN A 65 -0.39 16.68 -10.28
CA GLN A 65 -0.34 18.13 -10.48
C GLN A 65 -1.72 18.77 -10.72
N ASP A 66 -2.81 18.10 -10.33
CA ASP A 66 -4.20 18.57 -10.50
C ASP A 66 -4.60 19.68 -9.49
N GLY A 67 -3.64 20.31 -8.80
CA GLY A 67 -3.92 21.30 -7.75
C GLY A 67 -4.51 20.72 -6.45
N VAL A 68 -4.70 19.40 -6.36
CA VAL A 68 -5.23 18.73 -5.16
C VAL A 68 -4.14 18.57 -4.09
N PRO A 69 -4.44 18.80 -2.80
CA PRO A 69 -3.49 18.59 -1.72
C PRO A 69 -2.90 17.18 -1.68
N GLU A 70 -1.59 17.06 -1.47
CA GLU A 70 -0.96 15.75 -1.26
C GLU A 70 -1.32 15.22 0.14
N THR A 71 -2.13 14.16 0.18
CA THR A 71 -2.42 13.37 1.40
C THR A 71 -2.20 11.89 1.10
N HIS A 72 -2.07 11.05 2.12
CA HIS A 72 -2.00 9.59 1.93
C HIS A 72 -3.21 9.05 1.14
N ASP A 73 -4.42 9.49 1.50
CA ASP A 73 -5.65 9.03 0.85
C ASP A 73 -5.70 9.46 -0.61
N HIS A 74 -5.29 10.70 -0.89
CA HIS A 74 -5.17 11.16 -2.27
C HIS A 74 -4.14 10.33 -3.02
N LEU A 75 -2.91 10.22 -2.48
CA LEU A 75 -1.79 9.56 -3.14
C LEU A 75 -2.12 8.13 -3.57
N PHE A 76 -2.84 7.37 -2.74
CA PHE A 76 -3.11 5.95 -2.99
C PHE A 76 -4.49 5.65 -3.57
N PHE A 77 -5.52 6.47 -3.32
CA PHE A 77 -6.91 6.14 -3.72
C PHE A 77 -7.60 7.16 -4.62
N SER A 78 -7.25 8.45 -4.58
CA SER A 78 -7.95 9.45 -5.42
C SER A 78 -7.08 10.13 -6.47
N CYS A 79 -5.76 9.92 -6.43
CA CYS A 79 -4.83 10.50 -7.39
C CYS A 79 -5.06 9.95 -8.80
N SER A 80 -5.28 10.85 -9.75
CA SER A 80 -5.51 10.52 -11.16
C SER A 80 -4.31 9.77 -11.76
N PHE A 81 -3.08 10.13 -11.37
CA PHE A 81 -1.87 9.41 -11.76
C PHE A 81 -1.87 7.97 -11.25
N SER A 82 -2.15 7.76 -9.96
CA SER A 82 -2.17 6.43 -9.33
C SER A 82 -3.23 5.54 -9.97
N ARG A 83 -4.43 6.07 -10.24
CA ARG A 83 -5.48 5.33 -10.96
C ARG A 83 -5.06 4.97 -12.38
N ARG A 84 -4.42 5.89 -13.10
CA ARG A 84 -3.90 5.65 -14.45
C ARG A 84 -2.86 4.53 -14.51
N CYS A 85 -2.13 4.26 -13.43
CA CYS A 85 -1.18 3.14 -13.38
C CYS A 85 -1.85 1.79 -13.61
N PHE A 86 -3.11 1.63 -13.21
CA PHE A 86 -3.82 0.34 -13.21
C PHE A 86 -4.99 0.27 -14.19
N THR A 87 -5.07 1.22 -15.13
CA THR A 87 -6.09 1.24 -16.20
C THR A 87 -6.13 -0.06 -17.03
N ASN A 88 -4.96 -0.62 -17.34
CA ASN A 88 -4.85 -1.90 -18.05
C ASN A 88 -4.91 -3.13 -17.13
N TYR A 89 -4.99 -2.91 -15.81
CA TYR A 89 -4.93 -3.93 -14.77
C TYR A 89 -6.05 -3.68 -13.73
N PRO A 90 -7.34 -3.77 -14.13
CA PRO A 90 -8.46 -3.40 -13.25
C PRO A 90 -8.54 -4.24 -11.96
N THR A 91 -8.04 -5.48 -12.01
CA THR A 91 -7.90 -6.36 -10.84
C THR A 91 -6.77 -5.96 -9.89
N ALA A 92 -5.95 -4.97 -10.27
CA ALA A 92 -4.87 -4.38 -9.49
C ALA A 92 -5.17 -2.92 -9.07
N ASP A 93 -6.35 -2.38 -9.40
CA ASP A 93 -6.70 -1.00 -9.07
C ASP A 93 -6.99 -0.85 -7.57
N PRO A 94 -6.24 -0.03 -6.82
CA PRO A 94 -6.46 0.16 -5.39
C PRO A 94 -7.83 0.76 -5.04
N THR A 95 -8.52 1.39 -6.00
CA THR A 95 -9.86 1.97 -5.80
C THR A 95 -10.99 0.98 -5.98
N SER A 96 -10.78 -0.09 -6.77
CA SER A 96 -11.74 -1.19 -6.89
C SER A 96 -11.70 -2.13 -5.68
N MET A 97 -10.76 -1.90 -4.78
CA MET A 97 -10.25 -2.90 -3.85
C MET A 97 -10.76 -2.77 -2.42
N ALA A 98 -11.17 -1.58 -1.94
CA ALA A 98 -11.86 -1.42 -0.64
C ALA A 98 -12.29 0.04 -0.37
N PRO A 99 -13.00 0.31 0.76
CA PRO A 99 -13.35 1.67 1.17
C PRO A 99 -12.13 2.59 1.30
N PRO A 100 -12.31 3.92 1.10
CA PRO A 100 -11.21 4.87 1.12
C PRO A 100 -10.52 4.92 2.50
N GLY A 101 -9.18 4.86 2.49
CA GLY A 101 -8.33 5.17 3.62
C GLY A 101 -7.57 3.97 4.22
N LEU A 102 -6.23 4.05 4.23
CA LEU A 102 -5.35 2.98 4.75
C LEU A 102 -5.54 2.75 6.27
N ALA A 103 -5.81 3.82 7.02
CA ALA A 103 -6.12 3.73 8.45
C ALA A 103 -7.44 3.00 8.70
N THR A 104 -8.45 3.27 7.88
CA THR A 104 -9.75 2.58 7.92
C THR A 104 -9.57 1.07 7.70
N TRP A 105 -8.74 0.68 6.73
CA TRP A 105 -8.47 -0.75 6.44
C TRP A 105 -7.86 -1.48 7.64
N TYR A 106 -6.94 -0.82 8.36
CA TYR A 106 -6.32 -1.42 9.53
C TYR A 106 -7.31 -1.53 10.69
N SER A 107 -8.04 -0.46 10.98
CA SER A 107 -9.04 -0.42 12.06
C SER A 107 -10.18 -1.42 11.86
N MET A 108 -10.58 -1.66 10.60
CA MET A 108 -11.63 -2.63 10.25
C MET A 108 -11.13 -4.08 10.14
N GLY A 109 -9.83 -4.34 10.32
CA GLY A 109 -9.28 -5.69 10.18
C GLY A 109 -9.22 -6.22 8.74
N VAL A 110 -9.51 -5.38 7.73
CA VAL A 110 -9.62 -5.78 6.32
C VAL A 110 -8.31 -6.41 5.83
N ILE A 111 -7.17 -5.85 6.23
CA ILE A 111 -5.84 -6.34 5.88
C ILE A 111 -5.60 -7.77 6.40
N GLN A 112 -6.16 -8.10 7.56
CA GLN A 112 -6.06 -9.40 8.20
C GLN A 112 -6.95 -10.43 7.47
N MET A 113 -8.11 -9.99 6.97
CA MET A 113 -9.09 -10.85 6.27
C MET A 113 -8.71 -11.18 4.81
N VAL A 114 -7.97 -10.31 4.13
CA VAL A 114 -7.55 -10.56 2.74
C VAL A 114 -6.49 -11.65 2.64
N ASN A 115 -6.41 -12.36 1.52
CA ASN A 115 -5.39 -13.41 1.34
C ASN A 115 -3.97 -12.83 1.21
N ALA A 116 -2.95 -13.67 1.38
CA ALA A 116 -1.55 -13.23 1.42
C ALA A 116 -1.04 -12.60 0.11
N ALA A 117 -1.53 -13.06 -1.04
CA ALA A 117 -1.16 -12.51 -2.34
C ALA A 117 -1.73 -11.11 -2.54
N TYR A 118 -2.99 -10.90 -2.13
CA TYR A 118 -3.63 -9.59 -2.18
C TYR A 118 -2.94 -8.57 -1.26
N ARG A 119 -2.57 -8.96 -0.03
CA ARG A 119 -1.73 -8.11 0.84
C ARG A 119 -0.42 -7.71 0.16
N SER A 120 0.17 -8.65 -0.58
CA SER A 120 1.45 -8.42 -1.25
C SER A 120 1.30 -7.47 -2.45
N LEU A 121 0.19 -7.59 -3.19
CA LEU A 121 -0.18 -6.62 -4.23
C LEU A 121 -0.32 -5.23 -3.63
N LEU A 122 -1.16 -5.07 -2.61
CA LEU A 122 -1.40 -3.78 -1.98
C LEU A 122 -0.08 -3.15 -1.50
N ALA A 123 0.76 -3.97 -0.86
CA ALA A 123 2.08 -3.52 -0.42
C ALA A 123 2.95 -3.06 -1.59
N SER A 124 2.92 -3.77 -2.72
CA SER A 124 3.65 -3.40 -3.94
C SER A 124 3.11 -2.10 -4.55
N ILE A 125 1.79 -1.94 -4.67
CA ILE A 125 1.17 -0.69 -5.14
C ILE A 125 1.64 0.48 -4.29
N VAL A 126 1.46 0.39 -2.96
CA VAL A 126 1.82 1.47 -2.04
C VAL A 126 3.31 1.77 -2.12
N TYR A 127 4.17 0.75 -2.20
CA TYR A 127 5.60 0.92 -2.35
C TYR A 127 5.99 1.66 -3.65
N HIS A 128 5.50 1.21 -4.81
CA HIS A 128 5.90 1.78 -6.10
C HIS A 128 5.36 3.19 -6.31
N ILE A 129 4.13 3.47 -5.86
CA ILE A 129 3.56 4.82 -5.87
C ILE A 129 4.37 5.75 -4.96
N TRP A 130 4.70 5.29 -3.74
CA TRP A 130 5.54 6.05 -2.81
C TRP A 130 6.94 6.31 -3.38
N GLN A 131 7.56 5.30 -3.98
CA GLN A 131 8.86 5.41 -4.62
C GLN A 131 8.82 6.41 -5.79
N GLU A 132 7.79 6.36 -6.63
CA GLU A 132 7.62 7.29 -7.74
C GLU A 132 7.45 8.74 -7.25
N ARG A 133 6.62 8.95 -6.23
CA ARG A 133 6.46 10.27 -5.61
C ARG A 133 7.80 10.81 -5.13
N ASN A 134 8.58 10.00 -4.43
CA ASN A 134 9.90 10.42 -3.91
C ASN A 134 10.91 10.67 -5.03
N ALA A 135 10.90 9.87 -6.10
CA ALA A 135 11.75 10.09 -7.26
C ALA A 135 11.46 11.44 -7.93
N ARG A 136 10.17 11.79 -8.10
CA ARG A 136 9.81 13.10 -8.65
C ARG A 136 10.18 14.25 -7.73
N ARG A 137 9.94 14.09 -6.43
CA ARG A 137 10.16 15.15 -5.44
C ARG A 137 11.64 15.44 -5.18
N PHE A 138 12.46 14.40 -5.05
CA PHE A 138 13.84 14.53 -4.59
C PHE A 138 14.90 14.27 -5.67
N GLN A 139 14.52 13.64 -6.78
CA GLN A 139 15.47 13.23 -7.84
C GLN A 139 15.08 13.80 -9.21
N GLN A 140 13.99 14.58 -9.30
CA GLN A 140 13.46 15.12 -10.56
C GLN A 140 13.25 14.07 -11.65
N ARG A 141 13.06 12.80 -11.26
CA ARG A 141 12.86 11.69 -12.18
C ARG A 141 11.40 11.27 -12.17
N SER A 142 10.79 11.19 -13.35
CA SER A 142 9.42 10.74 -13.51
C SER A 142 9.33 9.55 -14.45
N ARG A 143 8.43 8.62 -14.13
CA ARG A 143 8.01 7.52 -14.99
C ARG A 143 6.53 7.70 -15.36
N PRO A 144 6.13 7.31 -16.58
CA PRO A 144 4.72 7.35 -16.96
C PRO A 144 3.90 6.31 -16.16
N PRO A 145 2.58 6.52 -15.96
CA PRO A 145 1.75 5.63 -15.15
C PRO A 145 1.82 4.16 -15.58
N SER A 146 1.83 3.93 -16.90
CA SER A 146 1.88 2.58 -17.48
C SER A 146 3.13 1.79 -17.08
N ILE A 147 4.27 2.47 -16.87
CA ILE A 147 5.51 1.85 -16.44
C ILE A 147 5.45 1.51 -14.96
N VAL A 148 4.91 2.42 -14.12
CA VAL A 148 4.73 2.16 -12.68
C VAL A 148 3.80 0.97 -12.45
N GLY A 149 2.66 0.94 -13.14
CA GLY A 149 1.72 -0.20 -13.08
C GLY A 149 2.36 -1.52 -13.53
N ARG A 150 3.13 -1.50 -14.61
CA ARG A 150 3.86 -2.68 -15.10
C ARG A 150 4.86 -3.19 -14.05
N LEU A 151 5.59 -2.30 -13.37
CA LEU A 151 6.56 -2.69 -12.34
C LEU A 151 5.89 -3.42 -11.16
N VAL A 152 4.72 -2.94 -10.73
CA VAL A 152 3.92 -3.60 -9.69
C VAL A 152 3.50 -4.99 -10.15
N VAL A 153 2.92 -5.10 -11.33
CA VAL A 153 2.42 -6.38 -11.87
C VAL A 153 3.57 -7.38 -12.05
N GLU A 154 4.70 -6.93 -12.60
CA GLU A 154 5.85 -7.81 -12.81
C GLU A 154 6.47 -8.26 -11.48
N GLU A 155 6.59 -7.36 -10.49
CA GLU A 155 7.10 -7.73 -9.16
C GLU A 155 6.22 -8.80 -8.49
N ILE A 156 4.89 -8.68 -8.61
CA ILE A 156 3.96 -9.70 -8.09
C ILE A 156 4.01 -10.99 -8.91
N ARG A 157 4.09 -10.91 -10.24
CA ARG A 157 4.25 -12.07 -11.11
C ARG A 157 5.50 -12.86 -10.76
N GLN A 158 6.65 -12.19 -10.65
CA GLN A 158 7.91 -12.79 -10.23
C GLN A 158 7.80 -13.39 -8.83
N ARG A 159 7.11 -12.71 -7.90
CA ARG A 159 6.91 -13.24 -6.56
C ARG A 159 6.08 -14.52 -6.56
N ILE A 160 4.99 -14.56 -7.34
CA ILE A 160 4.14 -15.74 -7.48
C ILE A 160 4.95 -16.93 -8.02
N ILE A 161 5.75 -16.70 -9.07
CA ILE A 161 6.61 -17.75 -9.67
C ILE A 161 7.67 -18.24 -8.68
N SER A 162 8.28 -17.33 -7.90
CA SER A 162 9.34 -17.66 -6.94
C SER A 162 8.85 -18.43 -5.70
N VAL A 163 7.55 -18.42 -5.43
CA VAL A 163 6.98 -19.06 -4.25
C VAL A 163 6.50 -20.45 -4.63
N HIS A 164 7.05 -21.47 -3.98
CA HIS A 164 6.51 -22.82 -4.10
C HIS A 164 5.12 -22.88 -3.45
N LEU A 165 4.08 -22.81 -4.28
CA LEU A 165 2.70 -22.94 -3.84
C LEU A 165 2.32 -24.41 -3.91
N ARG A 166 1.88 -24.98 -2.77
CA ARG A 166 1.16 -26.25 -2.82
C ARG A 166 -0.07 -26.05 -3.70
N HIS A 167 -0.23 -26.92 -4.70
CA HIS A 167 -1.40 -26.93 -5.57
C HIS A 167 -2.68 -26.93 -4.72
N SER A 168 -3.41 -25.83 -4.78
CA SER A 168 -4.67 -25.60 -4.07
C SER A 168 -5.58 -24.71 -4.92
N VAL A 169 -6.90 -24.78 -4.72
CA VAL A 169 -7.87 -23.93 -5.41
C VAL A 169 -7.52 -22.44 -5.27
N CYS A 170 -7.00 -22.04 -4.09
CA CYS A 170 -6.51 -20.69 -3.84
C CYS A 170 -5.31 -20.30 -4.71
N SER A 171 -4.33 -21.19 -4.88
CA SER A 171 -3.20 -20.94 -5.78
C SER A 171 -3.69 -20.77 -7.22
N LEU A 172 -4.56 -21.66 -7.71
CA LEU A 172 -5.10 -21.62 -9.07
C LEU A 172 -5.92 -20.34 -9.33
N GLY A 173 -6.69 -19.90 -8.34
CA GLY A 173 -7.43 -18.64 -8.37
C GLY A 173 -6.51 -17.42 -8.51
N LEU A 174 -5.34 -17.43 -7.88
CA LEU A 174 -4.34 -16.36 -8.03
C LEU A 174 -3.73 -16.33 -9.44
N TYR A 175 -3.37 -17.47 -10.02
CA TYR A 175 -2.84 -17.47 -11.40
C TYR A 175 -3.90 -17.02 -12.42
N ARG A 176 -5.16 -17.44 -12.24
CA ARG A 176 -6.29 -17.06 -13.11
C ARG A 176 -6.65 -15.57 -12.97
N LEU A 177 -6.77 -15.06 -11.75
CA LEU A 177 -7.11 -13.66 -11.48
C LEU A 177 -6.06 -12.69 -12.07
N TRP A 178 -4.81 -13.14 -12.16
CA TRP A 178 -3.68 -12.32 -12.59
C TRP A 178 -3.20 -12.61 -14.01
N LYS A 179 -3.89 -13.50 -14.73
CA LYS A 179 -3.57 -13.91 -16.11
C LYS A 179 -2.08 -14.23 -16.31
N ILE A 180 -1.45 -14.82 -15.29
CA ILE A 180 -0.04 -15.21 -15.35
C ILE A 180 0.02 -16.50 -16.17
N PRO A 181 0.73 -16.55 -17.32
CA PRO A 181 0.98 -17.81 -18.02
C PRO A 181 1.57 -18.82 -17.05
N TRP A 182 0.80 -19.88 -16.85
CA TRP A 182 1.15 -21.04 -16.02
C TRP A 182 2.06 -21.95 -16.84
N PRO A 183 3.25 -22.35 -16.36
CA PRO A 183 4.03 -23.36 -17.05
C PRO A 183 3.25 -24.68 -16.98
N VAL A 184 2.66 -25.07 -18.12
CA VAL A 184 1.96 -26.35 -18.27
C VAL A 184 2.99 -27.43 -18.51
N GLU A 185 3.90 -27.64 -17.55
CA GLU A 185 4.83 -28.76 -17.61
C GLU A 185 4.41 -29.84 -16.62
N GLY A 186 3.72 -30.83 -17.20
CA GLY A 186 3.75 -32.23 -16.82
C GLY A 186 2.93 -32.63 -15.60
N PHE A 187 1.70 -33.13 -15.82
CA PHE A 187 1.19 -34.28 -15.07
C PHE A 187 0.23 -35.08 -15.96
N SER A 188 0.72 -36.24 -16.42
CA SER A 188 -0.11 -37.40 -16.69
C SER A 188 -0.72 -37.86 -15.36
N ILE A 189 -1.99 -38.27 -15.46
CA ILE A 189 -2.89 -38.70 -14.38
C ILE A 189 -2.28 -39.81 -13.52
#